data_AF-A0A349HR91-F1
#
_entry.id   AF-A0A349HR91-F1
#
_cell.length_a   1.000
_cell.length_b   1.000
_cell.length_c   1.000
_cell.angle_alpha   90.00
_cell.angle_beta   90.00
_cell.angle_gamma   90.00
#
_symmetry.space_group_name_H-M   'P 1'
#
loop_
_entity.id
_entity.type
_entity.pdbx_description
1 polymer ?
#
loop_
_entity_poly.entity_id
_entity_poly.type
_entity_poly.pdbx_seq_one_letter_code
_entity_poly.pdbx_strand_id
1 'polypeptide(L)' 'MSTKNEVFGYLPDERPPIIGLIFFALQQIVVMFPATVLVALITGFHVSTTIFASGLATLGFILITGRQIPLYYGSSFSY' A
#
# COMPACT_ATOMS: atom_id res chain seq x y z
N MET A 1 2.43 27.19 -30.01
CA MET A 1 2.45 27.22 -28.53
C MET A 1 1.72 25.98 -28.04
N SER A 2 2.47 24.96 -27.59
CA SER A 2 1.88 23.74 -27.04
C SER A 2 1.45 24.02 -25.60
N THR A 3 0.14 24.09 -25.38
CA THR A 3 -0.48 24.17 -24.06
C THR A 3 -0.17 22.88 -23.30
N LYS A 4 0.79 22.94 -22.37
CA LYS A 4 0.99 21.89 -21.37
C LYS A 4 -0.29 21.84 -20.52
N ASN A 5 -1.14 20.86 -20.78
CA ASN A 5 -2.15 20.48 -19.81
C ASN A 5 -1.39 19.99 -18.58
N GLU A 6 -1.45 20.76 -17.49
CA GLU A 6 -0.96 20.31 -16.19
C GLU A 6 -1.84 19.14 -15.76
N VAL A 7 -1.38 17.93 -16.05
CA VAL A 7 -2.01 16.71 -15.55
C VAL A 7 -1.85 16.77 -14.03
N PHE A 8 -2.95 16.98 -13.32
CA PHE A 8 -2.98 17.05 -11.87
C PHE A 8 -2.87 15.61 -11.31
N GLY A 9 -1.69 15.00 -11.43
CA GLY A 9 -1.45 13.62 -11.02
C GLY A 9 -0.07 13.10 -11.45
N TYR A 10 0.35 11.97 -10.87
CA TYR A 10 1.57 11.26 -11.23
C TYR A 10 1.24 10.02 -12.04
N LEU A 11 2.02 9.73 -13.08
CA LEU A 11 1.94 8.45 -13.78
C LEU A 11 2.60 7.32 -12.94
N PRO A 12 2.24 6.05 -13.14
CA PRO A 12 2.86 4.92 -12.41
C PRO A 12 4.38 4.84 -12.56
N ASP A 13 4.91 5.29 -13.71
CA ASP A 13 6.35 5.33 -13.99
C ASP A 13 7.05 6.55 -13.40
N GLU A 14 6.31 7.55 -12.94
CA GLU A 14 6.85 8.77 -12.33
C GLU A 14 7.10 8.56 -10.84
N ARG A 15 8.24 9.06 -10.36
CA ARG A 15 8.60 9.03 -8.93
C ARG A 15 8.25 10.38 -8.31
N PRO A 16 7.16 10.49 -7.54
CA PRO A 16 6.82 11.73 -6.88
C PRO A 16 7.91 12.15 -5.89
N PRO A 17 7.96 13.44 -5.51
CA PRO A 17 8.88 13.93 -4.49
C PRO A 17 8.70 13.12 -3.19
N ILE A 18 9.77 13.00 -2.41
CA ILE A 18 9.82 12.18 -1.18
C ILE A 18 8.69 12.52 -0.22
N ILE A 19 8.35 13.82 -0.10
CA ILE A 19 7.22 14.28 0.71
C ILE A 19 5.90 13.72 0.18
N GLY A 20 5.69 13.78 -1.14
CA GLY A 20 4.51 13.20 -1.80
C GLY A 20 4.43 11.68 -1.60
N LEU A 21 5.55 10.96 -1.67
CA LEU A 21 5.60 9.52 -1.39
C LEU A 21 5.13 9.19 0.03
N ILE A 22 5.50 9.99 1.03
CA ILE A 22 5.05 9.80 2.42
C ILE A 22 3.53 10.00 2.51
N PHE A 23 2.99 11.05 1.88
CA PHE A 23 1.54 11.27 1.85
C PHE A 23 0.80 10.11 1.18
N PHE A 24 1.27 9.63 0.03
CA PHE A 24 0.68 8.47 -0.64
C PHE A 24 0.77 7.19 0.22
N ALA A 25 1.87 6.97 0.92
CA ALA A 25 2.01 5.84 1.85
C ALA A 25 1.01 5.92 3.00
N LEU A 26 0.81 7.10 3.59
CA LEU A 26 -0.21 7.32 4.62
C LEU A 26 -1.61 7.07 4.08
N GLN A 27 -1.89 7.56 2.87
CA GLN A 27 -3.17 7.35 2.21
C GLN A 27 -3.44 5.85 2.00
N GLN A 28 -2.43 5.09 1.56
CA GLN A 28 -2.51 3.64 1.40
C GLN A 28 -2.80 2.92 2.72
N ILE A 29 -2.16 3.34 3.83
CA ILE A 29 -2.40 2.77 5.15
C ILE A 29 -3.87 2.99 5.56
N VAL A 30 -4.39 4.21 5.42
CA VAL A 30 -5.78 4.52 5.77
C VAL A 30 -6.77 3.70 4.93
N VAL A 31 -6.47 3.46 3.66
CA VAL A 31 -7.34 2.69 2.75
C VAL A 31 -7.30 1.18 3.07
N MET A 32 -6.14 0.60 3.36
CA MET A 32 -5.97 -0.84 3.55
C MET A 32 -6.20 -1.31 5.00
N PHE A 33 -6.03 -0.42 5.99
CA PHE A 33 -6.11 -0.76 7.41
C PHE A 33 -7.47 -1.30 7.85
N PRO A 34 -8.63 -0.68 7.50
CA PRO A 34 -9.93 -1.17 7.93
C PRO A 34 -10.22 -2.60 7.46
N ALA A 35 -9.85 -2.93 6.22
CA ALA A 35 -10.02 -4.28 5.68
C ALA A 35 -9.21 -5.31 6.46
N THR A 36 -7.94 -5.00 6.75
CA THR A 36 -7.03 -5.91 7.47
C THR A 36 -7.44 -6.12 8.93
N VAL A 37 -7.90 -5.05 9.59
CA VAL A 37 -8.41 -5.13 10.97
C VAL A 37 -9.74 -5.88 11.01
N LEU A 38 -10.65 -5.59 10.09
CA LEU A 38 -11.96 -6.23 10.04
C LEU A 38 -11.84 -7.75 9.88
N VAL A 39 -10.98 -8.22 8.97
CA VAL A 39 -10.72 -9.66 8.82
C VAL A 39 -10.09 -10.26 10.07
N ALA A 40 -9.13 -9.58 10.71
CA ALA A 40 -8.54 -10.06 11.96
C ALA A 40 -9.60 -10.20 13.07
N LEU A 41 -10.52 -9.24 13.17
CA LEU A 41 -11.61 -9.27 14.14
C LEU A 41 -12.61 -10.40 13.85
N ILE A 42 -13.00 -10.59 12.58
CA ILE A 42 -13.94 -11.65 12.18
C ILE A 42 -13.34 -13.04 12.37
N THR A 43 -12.06 -13.22 12.07
CA THR A 43 -11.35 -14.50 12.23
C THR A 43 -10.89 -14.78 13.67
N GLY A 44 -11.04 -13.82 14.59
CA GLY A 44 -10.61 -13.94 15.99
C GLY A 44 -9.08 -13.89 16.18
N PHE A 45 -8.33 -13.44 15.18
CA PHE A 45 -6.88 -13.27 15.28
C PHE A 45 -6.48 -11.94 15.95
N HIS A 46 -5.31 -11.94 16.58
CA HIS A 46 -4.72 -10.70 17.12
C HIS A 46 -4.40 -9.72 15.98
N VAL A 47 -5.06 -8.54 16.02
CA VAL A 47 -4.88 -7.46 15.04
C VAL A 47 -3.41 -7.10 14.82
N SER A 48 -2.63 -6.98 15.90
CA SER A 48 -1.21 -6.64 15.83
C SER A 48 -0.40 -7.67 15.02
N THR A 49 -0.70 -8.97 15.19
CA THR A 49 -0.01 -10.05 14.46
C THR A 49 -0.38 -10.02 12.99
N THR A 50 -1.65 -9.79 12.66
CA THR A 50 -2.12 -9.72 11.27
C THR A 50 -1.50 -8.53 10.53
N ILE A 51 -1.46 -7.35 11.16
CA ILE A 51 -0.83 -6.16 10.59
C ILE A 51 0.68 -6.39 10.42
N PHE A 52 1.33 -6.97 11.43
CA PHE A 52 2.76 -7.28 11.36
C PHE A 52 3.07 -8.26 10.22
N ALA A 53 2.31 -9.35 10.09
CA ALA A 53 2.48 -10.34 9.03
C ALA A 53 2.24 -9.72 7.65
N SER A 54 1.21 -8.88 7.49
CA SER A 54 0.93 -8.13 6.26
C SER A 54 2.07 -7.17 5.87
N GLY A 55 2.61 -6.43 6.84
CA GLY A 55 3.77 -5.58 6.64
C GLY A 55 5.03 -6.37 6.25
N LEU A 56 5.28 -7.49 6.93
CA LEU A 56 6.41 -8.37 6.64
C LEU A 56 6.31 -8.99 5.24
N ALA A 57 5.13 -9.45 4.84
CA ALA A 57 4.87 -9.97 3.51
C ALA A 57 5.10 -8.90 2.43
N THR A 58 4.64 -7.67 2.67
CA THR A 58 4.84 -6.53 1.77
C THR A 58 6.33 -6.21 1.61
N LEU A 59 7.10 -6.15 2.71
CA LEU A 59 8.55 -5.92 2.66
C LEU A 59 9.28 -7.06 1.94
N GLY A 60 8.92 -8.31 2.24
CA GLY A 60 9.48 -9.49 1.58
C GLY A 60 9.23 -9.46 0.07
N PHE A 61 8.01 -9.12 -0.35
CA PHE A 61 7.66 -8.99 -1.77
C PHE A 61 8.49 -7.91 -2.47
N ILE A 62 8.61 -6.72 -1.87
CA ILE A 62 9.39 -5.61 -2.44
C ILE A 62 10.87 -5.98 -2.58
N LEU A 63 11.43 -6.70 -1.60
CA LEU A 63 12.80 -7.19 -1.64
C LEU A 63 13.01 -8.23 -2.75
N ILE A 64 12.07 -9.17 -2.91
CA ILE A 64 12.14 -10.21 -3.95
C ILE A 64 11.96 -9.62 -5.36
N THR A 65 11.03 -8.68 -5.54
CA THR A 65 10.74 -8.06 -6.86
C THR A 65 11.68 -6.90 -7.21
N GLY A 66 12.64 -6.55 -6.34
CA GLY A 66 13.60 -5.48 -6.61
C GLY A 66 12.95 -4.11 -6.77
N ARG A 67 11.84 -3.84 -6.06
CA ARG A 67 11.08 -2.57 -6.10
C ARG A 67 10.49 -2.22 -7.48
N GLN A 68 10.32 -3.21 -8.36
CA GLN A 68 9.72 -2.99 -9.69
C GLN A 68 8.21 -2.77 -9.62
N ILE A 69 7.53 -3.43 -8.68
CA ILE A 69 6.07 -3.33 -8.52
C ILE A 69 5.74 -2.95 -7.07
N PRO A 70 5.21 -1.74 -6.81
CA PRO A 70 4.81 -1.32 -5.48
C PRO A 70 3.44 -1.92 -5.11
N LEU A 71 3.42 -3.18 -4.67
CA LEU A 71 2.22 -3.88 -4.19
C LEU A 71 2.22 -4.01 -2.67
N TYR A 72 1.04 -3.82 -2.07
CA TYR A 72 0.77 -4.05 -0.65
C TYR A 72 0.02 -5.37 -0.47
N TYR A 73 0.49 -6.22 0.44
CA TYR A 73 -0.13 -7.52 0.75
C TYR A 73 -0.99 -7.42 2.01
N GLY A 74 -2.30 -7.25 1.83
CA GLY A 74 -3.30 -7.24 2.92
C GLY A 74 -4.02 -8.58 3.11
N SER A 75 -4.91 -8.66 4.11
CA SER A 75 -5.75 -9.85 4.30
C SER A 75 -6.81 -9.95 3.20
N SER A 76 -7.00 -11.15 2.64
CA SER A 76 -8.05 -11.41 1.65
C SER A 76 -9.38 -11.74 2.35
N PHE A 77 -10.47 -11.13 1.88
CA PHE A 77 -11.84 -11.38 2.37
C PHE A 77 -12.45 -12.69 1.85
N SER A 78 -11.72 -13.44 1.01
CA SER A 78 -12.15 -14.75 0.52
C SER A 78 -12.06 -15.87 1.56
N TYR A 79 -11.41 -15.63 2.70
CA TYR A 79 -11.18 -16.60 3.77
C TYR A 79 -11.86 -16.12 5.05
#